data_AF-A0A9Q0LY00-F1
#
_entry.id   AF-A0A9Q0LY00-F1
#
_cell.length_a   1.000
_cell.length_b   1.000
_cell.length_c   1.000
_cell.angle_alpha   90.00
_cell.angle_beta   90.00
_cell.angle_gamma   90.00
#
_symmetry.space_group_name_H-M   'P 1'
#
loop_
_entity.id
_entity.type
_entity.pdbx_description
1 polymer ?
#
loop_
_entity_poly.entity_id
_entity_poly.type
_entity_poly.pdbx_seq_one_letter_code
_entity_poly.pdbx_strand_id
1 'polypeptide(L)'
;MFVRNLLLSVVTILIFSPESFGARIKKNANVACGSDVMGQLDHYLKEVEILSGKRRFPETMSQLKEACKINKNIMSILTNLANKCMTGFKKNVMQVTLYSVKKSHKSLCRSKPNKEMKDLIAAGKCVNSGISEFSKCARTTRDNVLRVKAVEDKMKIPLICCEITRAQECLRQKAKNVPQCTEEHIETIQKRFNRASMNGMNIACGDYTDETDKCDKVHAPKDVIVEQSNKTMVMTMFELLDGLPLDDNIPI
;
A
#
# COMPACT_ATOMS: atom_id res chain seq x y z
N MET A 1 -14.35 -13.29 -2.97
CA MET A 1 -13.61 -12.93 -1.74
C MET A 1 -12.11 -12.65 -1.96
N PHE A 2 -11.46 -13.30 -2.94
CA PHE A 2 -10.01 -13.24 -3.22
C PHE A 2 -9.42 -11.86 -3.59
N VAL A 3 -10.04 -11.14 -4.54
CA VAL A 3 -9.45 -9.91 -5.06
C VAL A 3 -9.63 -8.69 -4.14
N ARG A 4 -10.59 -8.76 -3.20
CA ARG A 4 -10.80 -7.76 -2.11
C ARG A 4 -9.57 -7.56 -1.21
N ASN A 5 -8.67 -8.53 -1.23
CA ASN A 5 -7.70 -8.79 -0.19
C ASN A 5 -6.24 -8.58 -0.65
N LEU A 6 -6.00 -8.60 -1.97
CA LEU A 6 -4.70 -8.35 -2.59
C LEU A 6 -4.32 -6.86 -2.64
N LEU A 7 -5.32 -5.96 -2.73
CA LEU A 7 -5.11 -4.50 -2.74
C LEU A 7 -4.83 -3.92 -1.35
N LEU A 8 -5.14 -4.66 -0.29
CA LEU A 8 -5.00 -4.23 1.10
C LEU A 8 -3.55 -4.06 1.56
N SER A 9 -2.65 -4.84 0.98
CA SER A 9 -1.24 -4.91 1.35
C SER A 9 -0.38 -3.81 0.78
N VAL A 10 -0.62 -3.42 -0.47
CA VAL A 10 0.07 -2.29 -1.07
C VAL A 10 -0.38 -0.96 -0.45
N VAL A 11 -1.65 -0.84 -0.10
CA VAL A 11 -2.19 0.40 0.46
C VAL A 11 -1.60 0.70 1.83
N THR A 12 -1.15 -0.30 2.60
CA THR A 12 -0.57 -0.02 3.92
C THR A 12 0.92 0.33 3.93
N ILE A 13 1.63 0.12 2.82
CA ILE A 13 2.98 0.66 2.63
C ILE A 13 2.95 2.21 2.67
N LEU A 14 1.78 2.83 2.46
CA LEU A 14 1.65 4.22 2.06
C LEU A 14 0.97 5.14 3.10
N ILE A 15 0.76 4.76 4.36
CA ILE A 15 -0.18 5.55 5.21
C ILE A 15 0.38 5.95 6.57
N PHE A 16 1.62 6.44 6.75
CA PHE A 16 1.96 7.18 7.99
C PHE A 16 3.09 8.19 7.79
N SER A 17 2.77 9.47 7.57
CA SER A 17 3.78 10.54 7.59
C SER A 17 3.27 11.97 7.91
N PRO A 18 4.05 12.86 8.50
CA PRO A 18 3.70 14.28 8.65
C PRO A 18 4.70 15.25 8.06
N GLU A 19 4.17 16.44 7.73
CA GLU A 19 4.86 17.64 7.25
C GLU A 19 5.52 17.44 5.86
N SER A 20 5.42 18.32 4.86
CA SER A 20 4.90 19.68 4.76
C SER A 20 4.60 19.98 3.28
N PHE A 21 3.33 20.17 2.92
CA PHE A 21 2.91 21.04 1.83
C PHE A 21 1.53 21.60 2.18
N GLY A 22 1.43 22.93 2.19
CA GLY A 22 0.19 23.69 2.40
C GLY A 22 -0.83 23.55 1.28
N ALA A 23 -0.97 22.37 0.66
CA ALA A 23 -2.16 22.07 -0.10
C ALA A 23 -3.29 21.88 0.91
N ARG A 24 -4.11 22.92 1.11
CA ARG A 24 -5.39 22.78 1.79
C ARG A 24 -6.20 21.76 1.01
N ILE A 25 -6.10 20.48 1.35
CA ILE A 25 -7.10 19.49 0.94
C ILE A 25 -8.39 19.96 1.62
N LYS A 26 -9.23 20.67 0.86
CA LYS A 26 -10.47 21.25 1.37
C LYS A 26 -11.28 20.12 2.00
N LYS A 27 -11.54 20.22 3.31
CA LYS A 27 -12.58 19.41 3.96
C LYS A 27 -13.85 19.60 3.14
N ASN A 28 -14.49 18.51 2.74
CA ASN A 28 -15.67 18.52 1.87
C ASN A 28 -15.39 19.01 0.44
N ALA A 29 -14.27 18.60 -0.17
CA ALA A 29 -14.21 18.62 -1.63
C ALA A 29 -15.44 17.85 -2.15
N ASN A 30 -16.37 18.58 -2.77
CA ASN A 30 -17.48 17.97 -3.49
C ASN A 30 -16.85 17.24 -4.67
N VAL A 31 -16.47 15.97 -4.47
CA VAL A 31 -15.87 15.14 -5.50
C VAL A 31 -16.96 14.90 -6.54
N ALA A 32 -16.85 15.58 -7.68
CA ALA A 32 -17.68 15.33 -8.84
C ALA A 32 -17.19 14.05 -9.52
N CYS A 33 -18.11 13.16 -9.88
CA CYS A 33 -17.79 12.01 -10.70
C CYS A 33 -17.60 12.48 -12.15
N GLY A 34 -16.38 12.93 -12.47
CA GLY A 34 -15.96 13.27 -13.82
C GLY A 34 -15.34 12.06 -14.54
N SER A 35 -14.84 12.29 -15.76
CA SER A 35 -14.15 11.26 -16.55
C SER A 35 -12.84 10.75 -15.93
N ASP A 36 -12.22 11.53 -15.03
CA ASP A 36 -10.92 11.19 -14.42
C ASP A 36 -11.00 10.93 -12.90
N VAL A 37 -11.92 10.06 -12.49
CA VAL A 37 -12.02 9.59 -11.10
C VAL A 37 -10.76 8.85 -10.67
N MET A 38 -10.14 8.10 -11.58
CA MET A 38 -8.95 7.30 -11.31
C MET A 38 -7.68 8.15 -11.19
N GLY A 39 -7.53 9.22 -11.97
CA GLY A 39 -6.43 10.18 -11.80
C GLY A 39 -6.54 10.98 -10.50
N GLN A 40 -7.75 11.36 -10.08
CA GLN A 40 -7.97 11.97 -8.76
C GLN A 40 -7.56 11.01 -7.63
N LEU A 41 -7.97 9.75 -7.73
CA LEU A 41 -7.56 8.71 -6.79
C LEU A 41 -6.04 8.56 -6.73
N ASP A 42 -5.38 8.45 -7.88
CA ASP A 42 -3.91 8.33 -7.98
C ASP A 42 -3.20 9.52 -7.33
N HIS A 43 -3.70 10.74 -7.57
CA HIS A 43 -3.17 11.96 -6.98
C HIS A 43 -3.20 11.90 -5.44
N TYR A 44 -4.35 11.55 -4.84
CA TYR A 44 -4.43 11.43 -3.38
C TYR A 44 -3.58 10.30 -2.81
N LEU A 45 -3.37 9.22 -3.56
CA LEU A 45 -2.51 8.12 -3.16
C LEU A 45 -1.02 8.52 -3.20
N LYS A 46 -0.60 9.33 -4.18
CA LYS A 46 0.77 9.89 -4.23
C LYS A 46 1.08 10.78 -3.04
N GLU A 47 0.11 11.56 -2.57
CA GLU A 47 0.25 12.45 -1.40
C GLU A 47 0.46 11.67 -0.08
N VAL A 48 0.16 10.37 -0.04
CA VAL A 48 0.41 9.53 1.13
C VAL A 48 1.67 8.66 1.01
N GLU A 49 2.19 8.47 -0.20
CA GLU A 49 3.35 7.63 -0.46
C GLU A 49 4.64 8.16 0.19
N ILE A 50 5.32 7.30 0.96
CA ILE A 50 6.56 7.64 1.67
C ILE A 50 7.80 7.33 0.83
N LEU A 51 7.80 6.18 0.15
CA LEU A 51 8.99 5.67 -0.54
C LEU A 51 9.27 6.35 -1.88
N SER A 52 8.24 6.85 -2.56
CA SER A 52 8.37 7.56 -3.84
C SER A 52 7.85 9.00 -3.79
N GLY A 53 7.33 9.44 -2.63
CA GLY A 53 6.74 10.75 -2.46
C GLY A 53 7.68 11.74 -1.77
N LYS A 54 7.18 12.97 -1.56
CA LYS A 54 7.91 14.03 -0.86
C LYS A 54 7.82 13.93 0.67
N ARG A 55 7.18 12.86 1.17
CA ARG A 55 6.57 12.79 2.49
C ARG A 55 7.45 11.94 3.43
N ARG A 56 7.76 12.43 4.64
CA ARG A 56 8.73 11.84 5.58
C ARG A 56 8.07 11.07 6.73
N PHE A 57 8.53 9.89 7.09
CA PHE A 57 7.99 9.11 8.21
C PHE A 57 8.01 9.91 9.53
N PRO A 58 7.00 9.79 10.44
CA PRO A 58 6.97 10.57 11.68
C PRO A 58 8.13 10.21 12.61
N GLU A 59 8.87 11.21 13.07
CA GLU A 59 9.92 11.07 14.10
C GLU A 59 9.54 11.69 15.45
N THR A 60 8.40 12.37 15.51
CA THR A 60 7.85 12.92 16.76
C THR A 60 6.36 12.64 16.91
N MET A 61 5.84 12.82 18.12
CA MET A 61 4.41 12.69 18.39
C MET A 61 3.58 13.78 17.71
N SER A 62 4.11 15.01 17.62
CA SER A 62 3.45 16.13 16.93
C SER A 62 3.25 15.78 15.46
N GLN A 63 4.36 15.35 14.86
CA GLN A 63 4.42 14.77 13.55
C GLN A 63 3.37 13.65 13.42
N LEU A 64 3.43 12.57 14.21
CA LEU A 64 2.45 11.47 14.07
C LEU A 64 0.98 11.95 14.12
N LYS A 65 0.65 12.93 14.96
CA LYS A 65 -0.71 13.50 15.03
C LYS A 65 -1.11 14.23 13.75
N GLU A 66 -0.21 14.98 13.15
CA GLU A 66 -0.46 15.62 11.85
C GLU A 66 -0.68 14.57 10.75
N ALA A 67 0.14 13.52 10.73
CA ALA A 67 -0.02 12.40 9.81
C ALA A 67 -1.41 11.78 9.91
N CYS A 68 -1.86 11.57 11.15
CA CYS A 68 -3.18 11.04 11.46
C CYS A 68 -4.31 11.94 10.93
N LYS A 69 -4.17 13.27 11.04
CA LYS A 69 -5.15 14.24 10.54
C LYS A 69 -5.24 14.22 9.01
N ILE A 70 -4.10 14.24 8.33
CA ILE A 70 -4.01 14.18 6.86
C ILE A 70 -4.62 12.86 6.36
N ASN A 71 -4.19 11.74 6.93
CA ASN A 71 -4.68 10.41 6.53
C ASN A 71 -6.17 10.25 6.77
N LYS A 72 -6.72 10.82 7.86
CA LYS A 72 -8.17 10.84 8.09
C LYS A 72 -8.93 11.57 6.98
N ASN A 73 -8.40 12.70 6.52
CA ASN A 73 -9.01 13.47 5.44
C ASN A 73 -8.97 12.72 4.11
N ILE A 74 -7.81 12.14 3.77
CA ILE A 74 -7.63 11.37 2.53
C ILE A 74 -8.54 10.15 2.54
N MET A 75 -8.60 9.37 3.63
CA MET A 75 -9.55 8.26 3.75
C MET A 75 -11.00 8.69 3.55
N SER A 76 -11.38 9.89 4.02
CA SER A 76 -12.73 10.44 3.81
C SER A 76 -12.99 10.72 2.34
N ILE A 77 -12.01 11.31 1.63
CA ILE A 77 -12.11 11.60 0.20
C ILE A 77 -12.20 10.31 -0.61
N LEU A 78 -11.32 9.35 -0.32
CA LEU A 78 -11.34 8.03 -0.95
C LEU A 78 -12.67 7.31 -0.71
N THR A 79 -13.22 7.39 0.49
CA THR A 79 -14.54 6.82 0.81
C THR A 79 -15.64 7.48 -0.02
N ASN A 80 -15.63 8.81 -0.13
CA ASN A 80 -16.63 9.54 -0.91
C ASN A 80 -16.52 9.22 -2.40
N LEU A 81 -15.31 9.17 -2.93
CA LEU A 81 -15.03 8.84 -4.33
C LEU A 81 -15.48 7.40 -4.64
N ALA A 82 -15.16 6.44 -3.77
CA ALA A 82 -15.62 5.06 -3.90
C ALA A 82 -17.15 4.94 -3.86
N ASN A 83 -17.80 5.66 -2.95
CA ASN A 83 -19.25 5.57 -2.78
C ASN A 83 -20.03 6.23 -3.91
N LYS A 84 -19.55 7.37 -4.42
CA LYS A 84 -20.23 8.15 -5.45
C LYS A 84 -19.91 7.70 -6.87
N CYS A 85 -18.66 7.31 -7.13
CA CYS A 85 -18.15 7.19 -8.50
C CYS A 85 -17.71 5.79 -8.89
N MET A 86 -17.69 4.83 -7.96
CA MET A 86 -17.35 3.44 -8.26
C MET A 86 -18.59 2.55 -8.10
N THR A 87 -18.63 1.49 -8.89
CA THR A 87 -19.68 0.46 -8.85
C THR A 87 -19.06 -0.94 -8.89
N GLY A 88 -19.89 -1.95 -8.63
CA GLY A 88 -19.54 -3.37 -8.76
C GLY A 88 -18.27 -3.76 -7.98
N PHE A 89 -17.42 -4.52 -8.66
CA PHE A 89 -16.24 -5.12 -8.07
C PHE A 89 -15.23 -4.09 -7.53
N LYS A 90 -14.92 -3.04 -8.30
CA LYS A 90 -13.99 -1.96 -7.91
C LYS A 90 -14.38 -1.30 -6.60
N LYS A 91 -15.67 -0.96 -6.45
CA LYS A 91 -16.22 -0.38 -5.22
C LYS A 91 -16.01 -1.32 -4.04
N ASN A 92 -16.33 -2.60 -4.21
CA ASN A 92 -16.19 -3.61 -3.17
C ASN A 92 -14.75 -3.75 -2.69
N VAL A 93 -13.78 -3.75 -3.62
CA VAL A 93 -12.37 -3.79 -3.22
C VAL A 93 -11.96 -2.52 -2.51
N MET A 94 -12.27 -1.34 -3.06
CA MET A 94 -11.91 -0.07 -2.44
C MET A 94 -12.50 0.07 -1.03
N GLN A 95 -13.74 -0.35 -0.81
CA GLN A 95 -14.37 -0.32 0.51
C GLN A 95 -13.68 -1.25 1.52
N VAL A 96 -13.33 -2.47 1.11
CA VAL A 96 -12.57 -3.41 1.97
C VAL A 96 -11.19 -2.84 2.28
N THR A 97 -10.51 -2.31 1.26
CA THR A 97 -9.24 -1.60 1.40
C THR A 97 -9.34 -0.50 2.45
N LEU A 98 -10.30 0.41 2.30
CA LEU A 98 -10.50 1.53 3.22
C LEU A 98 -10.88 1.08 4.63
N TYR A 99 -11.61 -0.03 4.78
CA TYR A 99 -11.96 -0.57 6.09
C TYR A 99 -10.72 -0.98 6.89
N SER A 100 -9.81 -1.77 6.29
CA SER A 100 -8.60 -2.20 7.00
C SER A 100 -7.65 -1.05 7.28
N VAL A 101 -7.55 -0.10 6.35
CA VAL A 101 -6.77 1.13 6.59
C VAL A 101 -7.36 1.93 7.76
N LYS A 102 -8.68 2.11 7.82
CA LYS A 102 -9.36 2.78 8.94
C LYS A 102 -9.12 2.05 10.27
N LYS A 103 -9.16 0.71 10.26
CA LYS A 103 -8.87 -0.12 11.44
C LYS A 103 -7.42 0.08 11.91
N SER A 104 -6.47 0.04 10.98
CA SER A 104 -5.05 0.30 11.24
C SER A 104 -4.79 1.73 11.73
N HIS A 105 -5.44 2.72 11.12
CA HIS A 105 -5.40 4.12 11.53
C HIS A 105 -5.93 4.30 12.95
N LYS A 106 -7.06 3.70 13.30
CA LYS A 106 -7.63 3.77 14.66
C LYS A 106 -6.70 3.19 15.73
N SER A 107 -5.87 2.19 15.41
CA SER A 107 -4.92 1.62 16.38
C SER A 107 -3.80 2.62 16.72
N LEU A 108 -3.33 3.36 15.71
CA LEU A 108 -2.17 4.25 15.82
C LEU A 108 -2.55 5.70 16.14
N CYS A 109 -3.70 6.17 15.68
CA CYS A 109 -4.12 7.57 15.80
C CYS A 109 -5.03 7.78 17.02
N ARG A 110 -4.60 7.27 18.17
CA ARG A 110 -5.31 7.43 19.44
C ARG A 110 -4.97 8.76 20.11
N SER A 111 -5.90 9.27 20.92
CA SER A 111 -5.69 10.52 21.67
C SER A 111 -4.56 10.41 22.70
N LYS A 112 -4.41 9.25 23.32
CA LYS A 112 -3.36 8.95 24.30
C LYS A 112 -2.26 8.10 23.63
N PRO A 113 -0.97 8.47 23.77
CA PRO A 113 0.14 7.66 23.28
C PRO A 113 0.10 6.24 23.84
N ASN A 114 0.22 5.24 22.98
CA ASN A 114 0.40 3.84 23.38
C ASN A 114 1.79 3.34 22.95
N LYS A 115 2.12 2.09 23.31
CA LYS A 115 3.40 1.47 22.95
C LYS A 115 3.60 1.45 21.42
N GLU A 116 2.60 1.00 20.65
CA GLU A 116 2.65 0.94 19.18
C GLU A 116 3.01 2.29 18.53
N MET A 117 2.48 3.40 19.06
CA MET A 117 2.81 4.75 18.58
C MET A 117 4.26 5.14 18.87
N LYS A 118 4.76 4.80 20.06
CA LYS A 118 6.14 5.11 20.47
C LYS A 118 7.15 4.31 19.66
N ASP A 119 6.91 3.01 19.52
CA ASP A 119 7.77 2.11 18.74
C ASP A 119 7.83 2.56 17.27
N LEU A 120 6.68 2.96 16.70
CA LEU A 120 6.64 3.49 15.34
C LEU A 120 7.44 4.78 15.18
N ILE A 121 7.32 5.71 16.13
CA ILE A 121 8.08 6.97 16.13
C ILE A 121 9.58 6.70 16.25
N ALA A 122 9.98 5.75 17.11
CA ALA A 122 11.37 5.36 17.28
C ALA A 122 11.98 4.82 15.97
N ALA A 123 11.20 4.05 15.22
CA ALA A 123 11.59 3.56 13.90
C ALA A 123 11.62 4.64 12.80
N GLY A 124 11.17 5.88 13.08
CA GLY A 124 11.03 6.90 12.05
C GLY A 124 12.34 7.33 11.38
N LYS A 125 13.41 7.47 12.16
CA LYS A 125 14.75 7.78 11.63
C LYS A 125 15.26 6.69 10.69
N CYS A 126 15.06 5.41 11.07
CA CYS A 126 15.38 4.26 10.23
C CYS A 126 14.70 4.39 8.86
N VAL A 127 13.38 4.63 8.84
CA VAL A 127 12.63 4.78 7.59
C VAL A 127 13.17 5.95 6.77
N ASN A 128 13.29 7.13 7.38
CA ASN A 128 13.68 8.36 6.69
C ASN A 128 15.10 8.33 6.13
N SER A 129 16.06 7.73 6.84
CA SER A 129 17.43 7.55 6.37
C SER A 129 17.53 6.48 5.30
N GLY A 130 16.67 5.46 5.34
CA GLY A 130 16.66 4.36 4.37
C GLY A 130 15.81 4.60 3.11
N ILE A 131 15.08 5.72 3.01
CA ILE A 131 14.13 5.99 1.90
C ILE A 131 14.74 5.62 0.55
N SER A 132 15.93 6.13 0.20
CA SER A 132 16.55 5.89 -1.12
C SER A 132 16.74 4.40 -1.43
N GLU A 133 17.16 3.60 -0.44
CA GLU A 133 17.32 2.16 -0.60
C GLU A 133 15.97 1.45 -0.69
N PHE A 134 15.00 1.85 0.14
CA PHE A 134 13.65 1.30 0.13
C PHE A 134 12.89 1.62 -1.17
N SER A 135 13.11 2.80 -1.75
CA SER A 135 12.56 3.21 -3.05
C SER A 135 13.03 2.29 -4.18
N LYS A 136 14.22 1.69 -4.07
CA LYS A 136 14.70 0.70 -5.06
C LYS A 136 13.84 -0.56 -5.01
N CYS A 137 13.56 -1.09 -3.82
CA CYS A 137 12.66 -2.23 -3.64
C CYS A 137 11.26 -1.91 -4.19
N ALA A 138 10.68 -0.77 -3.82
CA ALA A 138 9.36 -0.37 -4.26
C ALA A 138 9.27 -0.22 -5.80
N ARG A 139 10.29 0.33 -6.44
CA ARG A 139 10.37 0.43 -7.91
C ARG A 139 10.44 -0.94 -8.57
N THR A 140 11.36 -1.81 -8.12
CA THR A 140 11.47 -3.17 -8.66
C THR A 140 10.16 -3.94 -8.54
N THR A 141 9.51 -3.89 -7.38
CA THR A 141 8.21 -4.54 -7.17
C THR A 141 7.13 -3.94 -8.06
N ARG A 142 7.10 -2.61 -8.24
CA ARG A 142 6.15 -1.96 -9.15
C ARG A 142 6.35 -2.42 -10.58
N ASP A 143 7.59 -2.43 -11.05
CA ASP A 143 7.93 -2.86 -12.41
C ASP A 143 7.57 -4.33 -12.63
N ASN A 144 7.86 -5.20 -11.66
CA ASN A 144 7.49 -6.61 -11.73
C ASN A 144 5.98 -6.83 -11.72
N VAL A 145 5.24 -6.05 -10.91
CA VAL A 145 3.77 -6.12 -10.88
C VAL A 145 3.17 -5.58 -12.18
N LEU A 146 3.76 -4.59 -12.83
CA LEU A 146 3.30 -4.15 -14.17
C LEU A 146 3.42 -5.27 -15.22
N ARG A 147 4.43 -6.14 -15.10
CA ARG A 147 4.63 -7.29 -16.00
C ARG A 147 3.58 -8.37 -15.83
N VAL A 148 2.80 -8.33 -14.75
CA VAL A 148 1.65 -9.23 -14.54
C VAL A 148 0.61 -9.07 -15.66
N LYS A 149 0.56 -7.92 -16.35
CA LYS A 149 -0.31 -7.75 -17.52
C LYS A 149 -0.01 -8.76 -18.66
N ALA A 150 1.22 -9.26 -18.74
CA ALA A 150 1.68 -10.15 -19.79
C ALA A 150 1.66 -11.64 -19.41
N VAL A 151 1.24 -11.99 -18.18
CA VAL A 151 1.13 -13.40 -17.76
C VAL A 151 -0.30 -13.90 -17.89
N GLU A 152 -0.46 -15.23 -18.01
CA GLU A 152 -1.77 -15.88 -18.01
C GLU A 152 -2.58 -15.53 -16.75
N ASP A 153 -3.91 -15.40 -16.88
CA ASP A 153 -4.80 -14.96 -15.79
C ASP A 153 -4.61 -15.75 -14.49
N LYS A 154 -4.46 -17.08 -14.61
CA LYS A 154 -4.25 -17.98 -13.47
C LYS A 154 -2.95 -17.71 -12.69
N MET A 155 -1.96 -17.11 -13.35
CA MET A 155 -0.66 -16.78 -12.77
C MET A 155 -0.59 -15.36 -12.20
N LYS A 156 -1.56 -14.50 -12.51
CA LYS A 156 -1.54 -13.10 -12.08
C LYS A 156 -1.55 -12.96 -10.55
N ILE A 157 -2.44 -13.67 -9.86
CA ILE A 157 -2.52 -13.64 -8.38
C ILE A 157 -1.26 -14.23 -7.74
N PRO A 158 -0.81 -15.46 -8.07
CA PRO A 158 0.45 -16.01 -7.57
C PRO A 158 1.63 -15.05 -7.74
N LEU A 159 1.77 -14.44 -8.92
CA LEU A 159 2.86 -13.54 -9.21
C LEU A 159 2.80 -12.27 -8.35
N ILE A 160 1.64 -11.62 -8.22
CA ILE A 160 1.50 -10.44 -7.36
C ILE A 160 1.83 -10.79 -5.91
N CYS A 161 1.34 -11.93 -5.40
CA CYS A 161 1.62 -12.38 -4.05
C CYS A 161 3.12 -12.57 -3.81
N CYS A 162 3.80 -13.28 -4.71
CA CYS A 162 5.24 -13.49 -4.62
C CYS A 162 6.06 -12.19 -4.76
N GLU A 163 5.62 -11.24 -5.58
CA GLU A 163 6.28 -9.93 -5.68
C GLU A 163 6.14 -9.11 -4.41
N ILE A 164 5.03 -9.23 -3.68
CA ILE A 164 4.87 -8.56 -2.38
C ILE A 164 5.80 -9.20 -1.33
N THR A 165 5.86 -10.53 -1.28
CA THR A 165 6.80 -11.26 -0.41
C THR A 165 8.24 -10.86 -0.68
N ARG A 166 8.65 -10.80 -1.96
CA ARG A 166 9.98 -10.30 -2.36
C ARG A 166 10.20 -8.85 -1.97
N ALA A 167 9.19 -8.00 -2.05
CA ALA A 167 9.28 -6.61 -1.62
C ALA A 167 9.57 -6.51 -0.12
N GLN A 168 8.89 -7.30 0.71
CA GLN A 168 9.11 -7.35 2.15
C GLN A 168 10.53 -7.79 2.48
N GLU A 169 11.00 -8.85 1.83
CA GLU A 169 12.36 -9.35 2.04
C GLU A 169 13.41 -8.33 1.57
N CYS A 170 13.21 -7.69 0.41
CA CYS A 170 14.07 -6.63 -0.08
C CYS A 170 14.15 -5.47 0.93
N LEU A 171 13.01 -5.00 1.45
CA LEU A 171 12.96 -3.93 2.45
C LEU A 171 13.72 -4.32 3.72
N ARG A 172 13.53 -5.55 4.21
CA ARG A 172 14.24 -6.08 5.39
C ARG A 172 15.75 -6.09 5.19
N GLN A 173 16.22 -6.63 4.06
CA GLN A 173 17.65 -6.69 3.75
C GLN A 173 18.27 -5.32 3.53
N LYS A 174 17.54 -4.39 2.89
CA LYS A 174 17.98 -3.00 2.76
C LYS A 174 18.05 -2.29 4.10
N ALA A 175 17.12 -2.56 5.02
CA ALA A 175 17.09 -1.91 6.32
C ALA A 175 18.30 -2.28 7.18
N LYS A 176 18.80 -3.52 7.09
CA LYS A 176 20.04 -3.96 7.76
C LYS A 176 21.28 -3.15 7.38
N ASN A 177 21.27 -2.52 6.20
CA ASN A 177 22.37 -1.70 5.71
C ASN A 177 22.20 -0.21 6.04
N VAL A 178 21.12 0.18 6.72
CA VAL A 178 20.85 1.57 7.10
C VAL A 178 21.27 1.77 8.55
N PRO A 179 22.26 2.64 8.85
CA PRO A 179 22.82 2.78 10.20
C PRO A 179 21.81 3.14 11.30
N GLN A 180 20.71 3.80 10.94
CA GLN A 180 19.64 4.20 11.89
C GLN A 180 18.62 3.09 12.16
N CYS A 181 18.74 1.94 11.49
CA CYS A 181 17.86 0.79 11.66
C CYS A 181 18.47 -0.23 12.62
N THR A 182 17.84 -0.39 13.78
CA THR A 182 18.08 -1.52 14.67
C THR A 182 17.17 -2.68 14.26
N GLU A 183 17.46 -3.91 14.71
CA GLU A 183 16.56 -5.05 14.48
C GLU A 183 15.15 -4.78 15.05
N GLU A 184 15.04 -4.12 16.21
CA GLU A 184 13.74 -3.72 16.77
C GLU A 184 12.97 -2.74 15.86
N HIS A 185 13.66 -1.80 15.21
CA HIS A 185 13.04 -0.90 14.23
C HIS A 185 12.52 -1.69 13.02
N ILE A 186 13.33 -2.63 12.52
CA ILE A 186 12.97 -3.48 11.38
C ILE A 186 11.74 -4.32 11.72
N GLU A 187 11.74 -5.02 12.85
CA GLU A 187 10.61 -5.81 13.33
C GLU A 187 9.35 -4.96 13.52
N THR A 188 9.49 -3.74 14.06
CA THR A 188 8.37 -2.81 14.25
C THR A 188 7.73 -2.43 12.92
N ILE A 189 8.55 -2.09 11.91
CA ILE A 189 8.08 -1.74 10.57
C ILE A 189 7.42 -2.96 9.90
N GLN A 190 8.05 -4.14 10.00
CA GLN A 190 7.53 -5.38 9.42
C GLN A 190 6.20 -5.81 10.06
N LYS A 191 6.13 -5.81 11.40
CA LYS A 191 4.89 -6.10 12.13
C LYS A 191 3.77 -5.15 11.73
N ARG A 192 4.10 -3.88 11.50
CA ARG A 192 3.13 -2.88 11.06
C ARG A 192 2.65 -3.13 9.64
N PHE A 193 3.57 -3.46 8.73
CA PHE A 193 3.24 -3.90 7.38
C PHE A 193 2.31 -5.11 7.44
N ASN A 194 2.74 -6.17 8.13
CA ASN A 194 2.03 -7.44 8.22
C ASN A 194 0.61 -7.28 8.77
N ARG A 195 0.45 -6.51 9.87
CA ARG A 195 -0.87 -6.25 10.48
C ARG A 195 -1.88 -5.67 9.51
N ALA A 196 -1.42 -4.87 8.58
CA ALA A 196 -2.30 -4.15 7.69
C ALA A 196 -2.41 -4.79 6.30
N SER A 197 -1.40 -5.57 5.92
CA SER A 197 -1.30 -6.27 4.65
C SER A 197 -1.82 -7.71 4.69
N MET A 198 -1.57 -8.46 5.76
CA MET A 198 -1.77 -9.92 5.80
C MET A 198 -3.22 -10.36 6.02
N ASN A 199 -4.08 -9.56 6.66
CA ASN A 199 -5.50 -9.92 6.76
C ASN A 199 -6.16 -10.02 5.38
N GLY A 200 -5.66 -9.22 4.43
CA GLY A 200 -6.02 -9.38 3.03
C GLY A 200 -5.21 -10.50 2.39
N MET A 201 -3.89 -10.35 2.31
CA MET A 201 -3.05 -11.27 1.53
C MET A 201 -3.18 -12.73 1.92
N ASN A 202 -3.31 -13.10 3.19
CA ASN A 202 -3.41 -14.50 3.58
C ASN A 202 -4.65 -15.17 2.97
N ILE A 203 -5.73 -14.40 2.75
CA ILE A 203 -6.95 -14.90 2.11
C ILE A 203 -6.79 -14.94 0.58
N ALA A 204 -6.07 -13.99 -0.02
CA ALA A 204 -5.92 -13.88 -1.47
C ALA A 204 -4.81 -14.79 -2.04
N CYS A 205 -3.71 -14.88 -1.31
CA CYS A 205 -2.48 -15.55 -1.72
C CYS A 205 -2.47 -17.02 -1.32
N GLY A 206 -3.32 -17.45 -0.40
CA GLY A 206 -3.31 -18.83 0.11
C GLY A 206 -1.90 -19.21 0.55
N ASP A 207 -1.32 -20.21 -0.12
CA ASP A 207 0.02 -20.72 0.19
C ASP A 207 1.17 -19.91 -0.45
N TYR A 208 0.91 -18.89 -1.26
CA TYR A 208 1.97 -18.05 -1.87
C TYR A 208 2.46 -16.98 -0.88
N THR A 209 3.16 -17.44 0.17
CA THR A 209 3.70 -16.62 1.26
C THR A 209 5.22 -16.81 1.38
N ASP A 210 5.85 -16.13 2.34
CA ASP A 210 7.25 -16.36 2.74
C ASP A 210 7.47 -17.69 3.49
N GLU A 211 6.40 -18.36 3.89
CA GLU A 211 6.45 -19.61 4.65
C GLU A 211 6.53 -20.86 3.74
N THR A 212 6.40 -20.70 2.41
CA THR A 212 6.44 -21.81 1.45
C THR A 212 7.43 -21.56 0.33
N ASP A 213 7.84 -22.64 -0.35
CA ASP A 213 8.71 -22.61 -1.53
C ASP A 213 7.96 -22.27 -2.84
N LYS A 214 6.65 -22.01 -2.77
CA LYS A 214 5.83 -21.78 -3.98
C LYS A 214 6.29 -20.55 -4.76
N CYS A 215 6.83 -19.55 -4.09
CA CYS A 215 7.36 -18.36 -4.74
C CYS A 215 8.72 -18.56 -5.41
N ASP A 216 9.44 -19.67 -5.19
CA ASP A 216 10.75 -19.91 -5.80
C ASP A 216 10.65 -20.12 -7.31
N LYS A 217 9.47 -20.52 -7.81
CA LYS A 217 9.21 -20.84 -9.22
C LYS A 217 8.38 -19.78 -9.95
N VAL A 218 7.82 -18.79 -9.24
CA VAL A 218 6.88 -17.81 -9.82
C VAL A 218 7.57 -16.46 -9.99
N HIS A 219 8.12 -16.18 -11.17
CA HIS A 219 8.86 -14.94 -11.44
C HIS A 219 8.18 -14.09 -12.52
N ALA A 220 8.35 -12.78 -12.42
CA ALA A 220 7.91 -11.88 -13.47
C ALA A 220 8.73 -12.12 -14.75
N PRO A 221 8.10 -12.12 -15.94
CA PRO A 221 8.80 -12.32 -17.21
C PRO A 221 9.85 -11.21 -17.40
N LYS A 222 11.07 -11.57 -17.79
CA LYS A 222 12.19 -10.59 -17.88
C LYS A 222 12.24 -9.84 -19.21
N ASP A 223 11.68 -10.45 -20.24
CA ASP A 223 11.61 -10.05 -21.64
C ASP A 223 10.49 -9.03 -21.93
N VAL A 224 9.53 -8.87 -21.03
CA VAL A 224 8.44 -7.90 -21.17
C VAL A 224 8.95 -6.49 -20.86
N ILE A 225 8.98 -5.64 -21.88
CA ILE A 225 9.29 -4.22 -21.72
C ILE A 225 8.13 -3.55 -20.98
N VAL A 226 8.43 -3.02 -19.80
CA VAL A 226 7.48 -2.27 -18.98
C VAL A 226 7.55 -0.80 -19.39
N GLU A 227 6.46 -0.27 -19.92
CA GLU A 227 6.31 1.17 -20.06
C GLU A 227 6.30 1.80 -18.65
N GLN A 228 7.17 2.79 -18.43
CA GLN A 228 7.26 3.44 -17.13
C GLN A 228 5.92 4.07 -16.77
N SER A 229 5.28 3.52 -15.73
CA SER A 229 4.03 4.05 -15.21
C SER A 229 4.31 5.04 -14.08
N ASN A 230 3.80 6.26 -14.23
CA ASN A 230 3.79 7.25 -13.16
C ASN A 230 2.67 6.98 -12.12
N LYS A 231 1.91 5.88 -12.24
CA LYS A 231 0.82 5.55 -11.33
C LYS A 231 1.35 4.96 -10.02
N THR A 232 0.61 5.18 -8.95
CA THR A 232 0.88 4.50 -7.68
C THR A 232 0.70 2.99 -7.83
N MET A 233 1.37 2.24 -6.98
CA MET A 233 1.23 0.77 -6.94
C MET A 233 -0.23 0.32 -6.77
N VAL A 234 -1.02 1.08 -5.99
CA VAL A 234 -2.45 0.84 -5.78
C VAL A 234 -3.22 0.97 -7.08
N MET A 235 -2.94 2.00 -7.87
CA MET A 235 -3.59 2.21 -9.17
C MET A 235 -3.17 1.18 -10.21
N THR A 236 -1.88 0.81 -10.23
CA THR A 236 -1.40 -0.32 -11.03
C THR A 236 -2.16 -1.60 -10.70
N MET A 237 -2.40 -1.87 -9.41
CA MET A 237 -3.20 -3.02 -9.00
C MET A 237 -4.65 -2.92 -9.47
N PHE A 238 -5.32 -1.78 -9.33
CA PHE A 238 -6.69 -1.63 -9.86
C PHE A 238 -6.77 -1.95 -11.35
N GLU A 239 -5.81 -1.51 -12.16
CA GLU A 239 -5.77 -1.85 -13.59
C GLU A 239 -5.58 -3.34 -13.87
N LEU A 240 -4.76 -4.01 -13.05
CA LEU A 240 -4.55 -5.44 -13.18
C LEU A 240 -5.83 -6.21 -12.86
N LEU A 241 -6.59 -5.76 -11.87
CA LEU A 241 -7.82 -6.41 -11.43
C LEU A 241 -8.98 -6.17 -12.40
N ASP A 242 -8.97 -5.05 -13.12
CA ASP A 242 -9.95 -4.79 -14.19
C ASP A 242 -9.78 -5.75 -15.38
N GLY A 243 -8.55 -6.21 -15.61
CA GLY A 243 -8.23 -7.17 -16.65
C GLY A 243 -8.33 -8.64 -16.22
N LEU A 244 -8.86 -8.94 -15.03
CA LEU A 244 -9.15 -10.31 -14.60
C LEU A 244 -10.58 -10.68 -14.99
N PRO A 245 -10.83 -11.89 -15.52
CA PRO A 245 -12.18 -12.42 -15.66
C PRO A 245 -12.73 -12.66 -14.25
N LEU A 246 -13.42 -11.65 -13.72
CA LEU A 246 -14.11 -11.77 -12.45
C LEU A 246 -15.43 -12.47 -12.76
N ASP A 247 -15.51 -13.75 -12.38
CA ASP A 247 -16.74 -14.51 -12.48
C ASP A 247 -17.81 -13.78 -11.64
N ASP A 248 -18.87 -13.28 -12.29
CA ASP A 248 -19.93 -12.49 -11.66
C ASP A 248 -20.70 -13.28 -10.56
N ASN A 249 -20.42 -14.58 -10.43
CA ASN A 249 -21.03 -15.51 -9.50
C ASN A 249 -20.30 -15.67 -8.15
N ILE A 250 -19.27 -14.88 -7.84
CA ILE A 250 -18.61 -14.98 -6.53
C ILE A 250 -19.55 -14.42 -5.44
N PRO A 251 -20.08 -15.26 -4.52
CA PRO A 251 -20.97 -14.78 -3.46
C PRO A 251 -20.24 -13.76 -2.57
N ILE A 252 -20.95 -12.67 -2.24
CA ILE A 252 -20.43 -11.51 -1.49
C ILE A 252 -20.30 -11.81 -0.01
#